data_AF-A0A7W7GR29-F1
#
_entry.id   AF-A0A7W7GR29-F1
#
_cell.length_a   1.000
_cell.length_b   1.000
_cell.length_c   1.000
_cell.angle_alpha   90.00
_cell.angle_beta   90.00
_cell.angle_gamma   90.00
#
_symmetry.space_group_name_H-M   'P 1'
#
loop_
_entity.id
_entity.type
_entity.pdbx_description
1 polymer ?
#
loop_
_entity_poly.entity_id
_entity_poly.type
_entity_poly.pdbx_seq_one_letter_code
_entity_poly.pdbx_strand_id
1 'polypeptide(L)'
;MSPVRALPAELGAVRALIAEGLAEVNRAADDPEQFWIRSAITRLAAADATLADLLPRRRPRIASPAASLSRSSAAAALSATVLVAAVTAGGAALARAAGAGPGGALTVGGTLLLLTLYLAGSVRRREPTPTPPPPPDTPGLGLIAVPPALDRARVRLVSAALRRAGPANWPVPALRRAVAADPVLDRLAHADLLLCQAIDCLDRYLDDLEKDWP
;
A
#
# COMPACT_ATOMS: atom_id res chain seq x y z
N MET A 1 -26.16 -10.15 18.43
CA MET A 1 -26.03 -9.05 17.45
C MET A 1 -25.21 -9.57 16.27
N SER A 2 -25.66 -9.38 15.03
CA SER A 2 -25.02 -10.01 13.86
C SER A 2 -23.73 -9.25 13.47
N PRO A 3 -22.53 -9.86 13.61
CA PRO A 3 -21.25 -9.19 13.37
C PRO A 3 -21.01 -8.86 11.88
N VAL A 4 -21.81 -9.40 10.97
CA VAL A 4 -21.60 -9.29 9.52
C VAL A 4 -21.92 -7.89 8.97
N ARG A 5 -22.79 -7.12 9.63
CA ARG A 5 -23.18 -5.77 9.16
C ARG A 5 -22.21 -4.65 9.60
N ALA A 6 -21.35 -4.89 10.59
CA ALA A 6 -20.46 -3.86 11.12
C ALA A 6 -19.31 -3.54 10.15
N LEU A 7 -18.71 -4.56 9.54
CA LEU A 7 -17.50 -4.40 8.74
C LEU A 7 -17.67 -3.45 7.54
N PRO A 8 -18.70 -3.56 6.68
CA PRO A 8 -18.84 -2.65 5.54
C PRO A 8 -18.97 -1.17 5.93
N ALA A 9 -19.64 -0.87 7.04
CA ALA A 9 -19.76 0.50 7.55
C ALA A 9 -18.42 1.02 8.08
N GLU A 10 -17.68 0.17 8.80
CA GLU A 10 -16.33 0.50 9.28
C GLU A 10 -15.36 0.77 8.13
N LEU A 11 -15.37 -0.09 7.09
CA LEU A 11 -14.54 0.10 5.90
C LEU A 11 -14.93 1.37 5.14
N GLY A 12 -16.23 1.66 5.00
CA GLY A 12 -16.69 2.93 4.42
C GLY A 12 -16.16 4.15 5.17
N ALA A 13 -16.11 4.08 6.49
CA ALA A 13 -15.59 5.18 7.31
C ALA A 13 -14.05 5.30 7.24
N VAL A 14 -13.31 4.19 7.13
CA VAL A 14 -11.86 4.22 6.89
C VAL A 14 -11.56 4.86 5.52
N ARG A 15 -12.30 4.47 4.48
CA ARG A 15 -12.15 5.05 3.14
C ARG A 15 -12.44 6.55 3.09
N ALA A 16 -13.45 7.01 3.83
CA ALA A 16 -13.74 8.44 3.95
C ALA A 16 -12.56 9.21 4.57
N LEU A 17 -11.92 8.66 5.61
CA LEU A 17 -10.73 9.27 6.24
C LEU A 17 -9.51 9.25 5.32
N ILE A 18 -9.31 8.19 4.53
CA ILE A 18 -8.25 8.14 3.50
C ILE A 18 -8.50 9.21 2.44
N ALA A 19 -9.74 9.37 1.98
CA ALA A 19 -10.11 10.41 1.01
C ALA A 19 -9.91 11.83 1.58
N GLU A 20 -10.24 12.04 2.85
CA GLU A 20 -9.99 13.30 3.57
C GLU A 20 -8.49 13.61 3.64
N GLY A 21 -7.67 12.65 4.09
CA GLY A 21 -6.22 12.80 4.16
C GLY A 21 -5.59 13.03 2.78
N LEU A 22 -6.05 12.32 1.75
CA LEU A 22 -5.61 12.54 0.37
C LEU A 22 -5.96 13.95 -0.14
N ALA A 23 -7.16 14.44 0.17
CA ALA A 23 -7.58 15.79 -0.20
C ALA A 23 -6.80 16.87 0.56
N GLU A 24 -6.33 16.58 1.78
CA GLU A 24 -5.43 17.46 2.53
C GLU A 24 -4.03 17.49 1.92
N VAL A 25 -3.43 16.32 1.65
CA VAL A 25 -2.13 16.23 0.95
C VAL A 25 -2.16 16.98 -0.38
N ASN A 26 -3.20 16.78 -1.19
CA ASN A 26 -3.31 17.47 -2.49
C ASN A 26 -3.52 18.99 -2.39
N ARG A 27 -4.08 19.49 -1.28
CA ARG A 27 -4.26 20.94 -1.07
C ARG A 27 -3.01 21.61 -0.51
N ALA A 28 -2.25 20.89 0.32
CA ALA A 28 -1.11 21.42 1.06
C ALA A 28 0.25 21.11 0.41
N ALA A 29 0.32 20.19 -0.55
CA ALA A 29 1.56 19.96 -1.28
C ALA A 29 1.83 21.12 -2.25
N ASP A 30 2.86 21.92 -1.94
CA ASP A 30 3.34 23.01 -2.80
C ASP A 30 3.81 22.50 -4.17
N ASP A 31 4.39 21.29 -4.20
CA ASP A 31 4.78 20.59 -5.42
C ASP A 31 4.35 19.11 -5.36
N PRO A 32 3.25 18.73 -6.03
CA PRO A 32 2.79 17.36 -6.07
C PRO A 32 3.69 16.45 -6.90
N GLU A 33 4.67 16.97 -7.64
CA GLU A 33 5.64 16.16 -8.39
C GLU A 33 6.78 15.63 -7.52
N GLN A 34 6.88 16.09 -6.28
CA GLN A 34 7.87 15.56 -5.35
C GLN A 34 7.69 14.06 -5.13
N PHE A 35 8.81 13.34 -5.17
CA PHE A 35 8.84 11.88 -5.17
C PHE A 35 8.07 11.29 -3.98
N TRP A 36 8.29 11.81 -2.78
CA TRP A 36 7.63 11.33 -1.56
C TRP A 36 6.11 11.56 -1.56
N ILE A 37 5.65 12.73 -2.03
CA ILE A 37 4.22 13.05 -2.16
C ILE A 37 3.54 12.13 -3.16
N ARG A 38 4.10 11.96 -4.37
CA ARG A 38 3.57 11.02 -5.39
C ARG A 38 3.49 9.59 -4.87
N SER A 39 4.55 9.19 -4.16
CA SER A 39 4.70 7.88 -3.54
C SER A 39 3.62 7.64 -2.47
N ALA A 40 3.32 8.65 -1.65
CA ALA A 40 2.24 8.61 -0.66
C ALA A 40 0.85 8.54 -1.33
N ILE A 41 0.56 9.42 -2.28
CA ILE A 41 -0.71 9.47 -3.03
C ILE A 41 -1.01 8.11 -3.68
N THR A 42 -0.02 7.53 -4.36
CA THR A 42 -0.18 6.24 -5.04
C THR A 42 -0.54 5.12 -4.06
N ARG A 43 0.05 5.13 -2.86
CA ARG A 43 -0.24 4.13 -1.81
C ARG A 43 -1.58 4.35 -1.15
N LEU A 44 -1.98 5.59 -0.91
CA LEU A 44 -3.33 5.91 -0.40
C LEU A 44 -4.41 5.46 -1.40
N ALA A 45 -4.20 5.69 -2.69
CA ALA A 45 -5.10 5.20 -3.74
C ALA A 45 -5.16 3.66 -3.79
N ALA A 46 -4.01 2.99 -3.68
CA ALA A 46 -3.96 1.53 -3.64
C ALA A 46 -4.62 0.95 -2.39
N ALA A 47 -4.47 1.60 -1.23
CA ALA A 47 -5.16 1.24 0.00
C ALA A 47 -6.67 1.39 -0.16
N ASP A 48 -7.15 2.52 -0.69
CA ASP A 48 -8.58 2.73 -0.96
C ASP A 48 -9.15 1.66 -1.91
N ALA A 49 -8.45 1.35 -2.99
CA ALA A 49 -8.85 0.31 -3.93
C ALA A 49 -8.94 -1.07 -3.26
N THR A 50 -7.96 -1.43 -2.42
CA THR A 50 -7.95 -2.69 -1.67
C THR A 50 -9.16 -2.79 -0.73
N LEU A 51 -9.52 -1.69 -0.05
CA LEU A 51 -10.68 -1.63 0.83
C LEU A 51 -12.01 -1.62 0.06
N ALA A 52 -12.05 -0.96 -1.11
CA ALA A 52 -13.23 -0.92 -1.97
C ALA A 52 -13.61 -2.34 -2.46
N ASP A 53 -12.62 -3.18 -2.72
CA ASP A 53 -12.81 -4.57 -3.14
C ASP A 53 -13.38 -5.47 -2.04
N LEU A 54 -13.31 -5.05 -0.77
CA LEU A 54 -13.94 -5.74 0.37
C LEU A 54 -15.39 -5.32 0.58
N LEU A 55 -15.82 -4.18 0.03
CA LEU A 55 -17.20 -3.74 0.15
C LEU A 55 -18.10 -4.57 -0.77
N PRO A 56 -19.35 -4.87 -0.35
CA PRO A 56 -20.30 -5.49 -1.24
C PRO A 56 -20.50 -4.56 -2.43
N ARG A 57 -20.05 -4.98 -3.62
CA ARG A 57 -20.39 -4.30 -4.87
C ARG A 57 -21.91 -4.29 -4.92
N ARG A 58 -22.53 -3.11 -4.80
CA ARG A 58 -23.94 -2.94 -5.19
C ARG A 58 -23.96 -3.31 -6.67
N ARG A 59 -24.19 -4.59 -6.97
CA ARG A 59 -24.45 -5.03 -8.33
C ARG A 59 -25.59 -4.14 -8.80
N PRO A 60 -25.43 -3.33 -9.87
CA PRO A 60 -26.59 -2.76 -10.53
C PRO A 60 -27.50 -3.95 -10.83
N ARG A 61 -28.69 -3.92 -10.26
CA ARG A 61 -29.68 -5.00 -10.32
C ARG A 61 -30.15 -5.06 -11.78
N ILE A 62 -29.40 -5.79 -12.60
CA ILE A 62 -29.72 -6.22 -13.97
C ILE A 62 -30.14 -5.06 -14.89
N ALA A 63 -29.18 -4.53 -15.64
CA ALA A 63 -29.42 -4.13 -17.01
C ALA A 63 -28.36 -4.83 -17.88
N SER A 64 -28.81 -5.89 -18.55
CA SER A 64 -28.20 -6.61 -19.69
C SER A 64 -26.75 -7.14 -19.59
N PRO A 65 -26.52 -8.46 -19.76
CA PRO A 65 -25.24 -9.13 -19.58
C PRO A 65 -24.24 -8.99 -20.75
N ALA A 66 -24.34 -7.96 -21.61
CA ALA A 66 -23.62 -7.96 -22.90
C ALA A 66 -22.41 -7.01 -23.02
N ALA A 67 -22.09 -6.15 -22.05
CA ALA A 67 -21.19 -5.01 -22.35
C ALA A 67 -20.04 -4.69 -21.38
N SER A 68 -19.68 -5.54 -20.39
CA SER A 68 -18.59 -5.16 -19.46
C SER A 68 -17.66 -6.30 -19.05
N LEU A 69 -17.02 -6.91 -20.03
CA LEU A 69 -15.77 -7.65 -19.88
C LEU A 69 -14.74 -7.02 -20.81
N SER A 70 -14.08 -5.90 -20.47
CA SER A 70 -12.99 -5.46 -21.37
C SER A 70 -12.00 -4.36 -20.96
N ARG A 71 -11.94 -3.78 -19.76
CA ARG A 71 -10.97 -2.66 -19.56
C ARG A 71 -10.07 -2.68 -18.33
N SER A 72 -10.51 -3.21 -17.19
CA SER A 72 -9.72 -3.09 -15.95
C SER A 72 -8.79 -4.26 -15.62
N SER A 73 -9.01 -5.46 -16.18
CA SER A 73 -8.09 -6.60 -15.98
C SER A 73 -6.92 -6.64 -16.97
N ALA A 74 -7.06 -6.00 -18.13
CA ALA A 74 -6.04 -5.98 -19.16
C ALA A 74 -4.82 -5.15 -18.75
N ALA A 75 -5.02 -4.00 -18.10
CA ALA A 75 -3.92 -3.11 -17.72
C ALA A 75 -2.99 -3.72 -16.66
N ALA A 76 -3.54 -4.42 -15.65
CA ALA A 76 -2.76 -5.09 -14.62
C ALA A 76 -2.08 -6.38 -15.12
N ALA A 77 -2.72 -7.10 -16.06
CA ALA A 77 -2.09 -8.23 -16.73
C ALA A 77 -0.95 -7.77 -17.65
N LEU A 78 -1.11 -6.64 -18.34
CA LEU A 78 -0.10 -6.09 -19.24
C LEU A 78 1.16 -5.62 -18.48
N SER A 79 1.01 -4.93 -17.35
CA SER A 79 2.17 -4.47 -16.57
C SER A 79 2.97 -5.61 -15.95
N ALA A 80 2.30 -6.66 -15.44
CA ALA A 80 2.98 -7.88 -14.97
C ALA A 80 3.69 -8.61 -16.11
N THR A 81 3.09 -8.68 -17.30
CA THR A 81 3.68 -9.34 -18.47
C THR A 81 4.91 -8.61 -18.99
N VAL A 82 4.91 -7.27 -19.00
CA VAL A 82 6.07 -6.47 -19.43
C VAL A 82 7.27 -6.65 -18.51
N LEU A 83 7.04 -6.72 -17.19
CA LEU A 83 8.12 -6.87 -16.22
C LEU A 83 8.77 -8.26 -16.30
N VAL A 84 7.97 -9.31 -16.47
CA VAL A 84 8.47 -10.68 -16.69
C VAL A 84 9.19 -10.79 -18.04
N ALA A 85 8.67 -10.17 -19.09
CA ALA A 85 9.32 -10.13 -20.41
C ALA A 85 10.67 -9.39 -20.37
N ALA A 86 10.78 -8.28 -19.65
CA ALA A 86 12.02 -7.53 -19.50
C ALA A 86 13.08 -8.33 -18.72
N VAL A 87 12.70 -8.99 -17.63
CA VAL A 87 13.60 -9.83 -16.82
C VAL A 87 14.07 -11.05 -17.61
N THR A 88 13.18 -11.71 -18.36
CA THR A 88 13.54 -12.87 -19.19
C THR A 88 14.40 -12.50 -20.39
N ALA A 89 14.12 -11.39 -21.08
CA ALA A 89 14.93 -10.90 -22.19
C ALA A 89 16.32 -10.44 -21.71
N GLY A 90 16.39 -9.71 -20.59
CA GLY A 90 17.65 -9.28 -19.98
C GLY A 90 18.50 -10.48 -19.50
N GLY A 91 17.88 -11.48 -18.88
CA GLY A 91 18.54 -12.71 -18.45
C GLY A 91 19.10 -13.54 -19.62
N ALA A 92 18.37 -13.62 -20.73
CA ALA A 92 18.83 -14.34 -21.93
C ALA A 92 20.03 -13.66 -22.61
N ALA A 93 20.08 -12.32 -22.63
CA ALA A 93 21.21 -11.57 -23.16
C ALA A 93 22.48 -11.76 -22.30
N LEU A 94 22.35 -11.71 -20.97
CA LEU A 94 23.46 -11.95 -20.05
C LEU A 94 23.97 -13.39 -20.12
N ALA A 95 23.07 -14.38 -20.22
CA ALA A 95 23.45 -15.79 -20.29
C ALA A 95 24.20 -16.14 -21.59
N ARG A 96 23.80 -15.55 -22.73
CA ARG A 96 24.52 -15.70 -24.00
C ARG A 96 25.92 -15.07 -23.96
N ALA A 97 26.06 -13.89 -23.36
CA ALA A 97 27.37 -13.26 -23.18
C ALA A 97 28.32 -14.09 -22.29
N ALA A 98 27.77 -14.86 -21.35
CA ALA A 98 28.53 -15.73 -20.46
C ALA A 98 28.78 -17.15 -21.01
N GLY A 99 28.33 -17.47 -22.23
CA GLY A 99 28.46 -18.81 -22.81
C GLY A 99 27.65 -19.90 -22.09
N ALA A 100 26.70 -19.51 -21.25
CA ALA A 100 25.91 -20.43 -20.46
C ALA A 100 24.73 -20.98 -21.28
N GLY A 101 24.55 -22.31 -21.26
CA GLY A 101 23.39 -22.95 -21.86
C GLY A 101 22.06 -22.50 -21.22
N PRO A 102 20.91 -22.90 -21.79
CA PRO A 102 19.57 -22.45 -21.35
C PRO A 102 19.29 -22.70 -19.85
N GLY A 103 19.91 -23.70 -19.23
CA GLY A 103 19.82 -23.94 -17.79
C GLY A 103 20.48 -22.84 -16.93
N GLY A 104 21.53 -22.18 -17.43
CA GLY A 104 22.22 -21.11 -16.70
C GLY A 104 21.46 -19.77 -16.69
N ALA A 105 20.60 -19.51 -17.67
CA ALA A 105 19.78 -18.31 -17.70
C ALA A 105 18.72 -18.32 -16.58
N LEU A 106 18.15 -19.49 -16.28
CA LEU A 106 17.13 -19.65 -15.24
C LEU A 106 17.70 -19.47 -13.83
N THR A 107 18.92 -19.98 -13.58
CA THR A 107 19.56 -19.84 -12.28
C THR A 107 19.97 -18.40 -12.00
N VAL A 108 20.54 -17.70 -12.98
CA VAL A 108 20.91 -16.28 -12.84
C VAL A 108 19.68 -15.38 -12.68
N GLY A 109 18.61 -15.61 -13.47
CA GLY A 109 17.37 -14.85 -13.32
C GLY A 109 16.71 -15.06 -11.95
N GLY A 110 16.71 -16.30 -11.45
CA GLY A 110 16.18 -16.63 -10.12
C GLY A 110 16.97 -16.00 -8.98
N THR A 111 18.31 -16.01 -9.04
CA THR A 111 19.15 -15.40 -8.00
C THR A 111 19.04 -13.88 -7.98
N LEU A 112 18.95 -13.22 -9.14
CA LEU A 112 18.79 -11.77 -9.22
C LEU A 112 17.45 -11.33 -8.62
N LEU A 113 16.37 -12.09 -8.90
CA LEU A 113 15.04 -11.84 -8.35
C LEU A 113 15.01 -12.02 -6.83
N LEU A 114 15.62 -13.09 -6.31
CA LEU A 114 15.72 -13.32 -4.87
C LEU A 114 16.55 -12.24 -4.16
N LEU A 115 17.64 -11.78 -4.79
CA LEU A 115 18.50 -10.73 -4.25
C LEU A 115 17.78 -9.39 -4.19
N THR A 116 17.01 -9.03 -5.21
CA THR A 116 16.21 -7.78 -5.20
C THR A 116 15.14 -7.81 -4.11
N LEU A 117 14.45 -8.94 -3.93
CA LEU A 117 13.47 -9.11 -2.85
C LEU A 117 14.11 -9.07 -1.46
N TYR A 118 15.31 -9.64 -1.31
CA TYR A 118 16.05 -9.64 -0.05
C TYR A 118 16.53 -8.24 0.34
N LEU A 119 17.12 -7.49 -0.60
CA LEU A 119 17.59 -6.12 -0.36
C LEU A 119 16.44 -5.15 -0.07
N ALA A 120 15.28 -5.33 -0.70
CA ALA A 120 14.07 -4.57 -0.38
C ALA A 120 13.58 -4.81 1.06
N GLY A 121 13.88 -5.98 1.63
CA GLY A 121 13.51 -6.35 3.00
C GLY A 121 14.51 -5.91 4.08
N SER A 122 15.80 -5.82 3.76
CA SER A 122 16.86 -5.55 4.75
C SER A 122 17.03 -4.06 5.09
N VAL A 123 16.60 -3.14 4.22
CA VAL A 123 16.60 -1.69 4.49
C VAL A 123 15.55 -1.29 5.56
N ARG A 124 14.71 -2.24 6.01
CA ARG A 124 13.61 -2.00 6.98
C ARG A 124 13.97 -2.18 8.45
N ARG A 125 15.24 -2.24 8.86
CA ARG A 125 15.58 -2.45 10.28
C ARG A 125 16.25 -1.26 10.97
N ARG A 126 15.40 -0.64 11.80
CA ARG A 126 15.64 0.09 13.07
C ARG A 126 16.18 1.50 12.98
N GLU A 127 15.27 2.46 13.21
CA GLU A 127 15.57 3.67 13.95
C GLU A 127 14.60 3.82 15.14
N PRO A 128 15.06 4.40 16.26
CA PRO A 128 14.21 4.73 17.40
C PRO A 128 13.36 5.95 17.07
N THR A 129 12.07 5.89 17.40
CA THR A 129 11.09 6.96 17.19
C THR A 129 11.50 8.23 17.94
N PRO A 130 11.79 9.35 17.25
CA PRO A 130 12.03 10.64 17.92
C PRO A 130 10.70 11.26 18.35
N THR A 131 10.75 12.01 19.45
CA THR A 131 9.62 12.82 19.96
C THR A 131 9.39 14.04 19.06
N PRO A 132 8.13 14.34 18.66
CA PRO A 132 7.85 15.41 17.71
C PRO A 132 8.06 16.82 18.32
N PRO A 133 8.60 17.78 17.56
CA PRO A 133 8.70 19.18 17.96
C PRO A 133 7.31 19.87 17.98
N PRO A 134 7.17 21.00 18.70
CA PRO A 134 5.94 21.78 18.71
C PRO A 134 5.67 22.43 17.34
N PRO A 135 4.39 22.61 16.96
CA PRO A 135 4.02 23.19 15.67
C PRO A 135 4.41 24.67 15.58
N PRO A 136 4.78 25.17 14.38
CA PRO A 136 5.14 26.57 14.16
C PRO A 136 3.92 27.52 14.19
N ASP A 137 4.15 28.78 14.59
CA ASP A 137 3.13 29.82 14.86
C ASP A 137 2.52 30.47 13.60
N THR A 138 3.05 30.18 12.41
CA THR A 138 2.51 30.73 11.15
C THR A 138 2.23 29.60 10.15
N PRO A 139 1.00 29.45 9.65
CA PRO A 139 0.69 28.48 8.61
C PRO A 139 1.35 28.93 7.30
N GLY A 140 2.43 28.27 6.92
CA GLY A 140 2.91 28.29 5.54
C GLY A 140 1.91 27.57 4.62
N LEU A 141 2.02 27.79 3.30
CA LEU A 141 1.21 27.14 2.28
C LEU A 141 1.57 25.66 2.03
N GLY A 142 2.48 25.09 2.82
CA GLY A 142 2.94 23.72 2.70
C GLY A 142 2.29 22.74 3.70
N LEU A 143 2.42 21.45 3.43
CA LEU A 143 2.12 20.40 4.39
C LEU A 143 3.12 20.51 5.55
N ILE A 144 2.62 20.81 6.76
CA ILE A 144 3.45 20.99 7.97
C ILE A 144 3.46 19.76 8.89
N ALA A 145 2.53 18.83 8.68
CA ALA A 145 2.38 17.61 9.45
C ALA A 145 1.64 16.56 8.63
N VAL A 146 1.76 15.28 9.00
CA VAL A 146 0.93 14.22 8.42
C VAL A 146 -0.54 14.48 8.76
N PRO A 147 -1.48 14.39 7.78
CA PRO A 147 -2.89 14.62 8.06
C PRO A 147 -3.43 13.68 9.15
N PRO A 148 -4.04 14.19 10.23
CA PRO A 148 -4.52 13.38 11.35
C PRO A 148 -5.68 12.44 10.97
N ALA A 149 -6.30 12.66 9.80
CA ALA A 149 -7.25 11.73 9.22
C ALA A 149 -6.61 10.35 8.91
N LEU A 150 -5.34 10.31 8.50
CA LEU A 150 -4.64 9.07 8.15
C LEU A 150 -4.34 8.20 9.37
N ASP A 151 -3.94 8.80 10.48
CA ASP A 151 -3.77 8.08 11.76
C ASP A 151 -5.10 7.52 12.27
N ARG A 152 -6.17 8.32 12.20
CA ARG A 152 -7.53 7.87 12.54
C ARG A 152 -7.97 6.72 11.64
N ALA A 153 -7.65 6.78 10.34
CA ALA A 153 -7.94 5.71 9.38
C ALA A 153 -7.23 4.41 9.78
N ARG A 154 -5.94 4.49 10.14
CA ARG A 154 -5.13 3.35 10.58
C ARG A 154 -5.67 2.71 11.84
N VAL A 155 -5.91 3.49 12.89
CA VAL A 155 -6.47 2.99 14.17
C VAL A 155 -7.80 2.27 13.93
N ARG A 156 -8.67 2.83 13.09
CA ARG A 156 -9.95 2.21 12.74
C ARG A 156 -9.79 0.94 11.92
N LEU A 157 -8.86 0.91 10.96
CA LEU A 157 -8.58 -0.26 10.14
C LEU A 157 -8.04 -1.42 10.97
N VAL A 158 -7.06 -1.17 11.83
CA VAL A 158 -6.53 -2.17 12.78
C VAL A 158 -7.63 -2.66 13.72
N SER A 159 -8.46 -1.75 14.25
CA SER A 159 -9.60 -2.13 15.09
C SER A 159 -10.59 -3.03 14.37
N ALA A 160 -10.89 -2.74 13.10
CA ALA A 160 -11.75 -3.57 12.25
C ALA A 160 -11.14 -4.96 12.01
N ALA A 161 -9.84 -5.02 11.73
CA ALA A 161 -9.10 -6.27 11.55
C ALA A 161 -9.09 -7.12 12.82
N LEU A 162 -8.88 -6.51 13.99
CA LEU A 162 -8.92 -7.21 15.29
C LEU A 162 -10.33 -7.72 15.62
N ARG A 163 -11.37 -6.91 15.37
CA ARG A 163 -12.77 -7.36 15.52
C ARG A 163 -13.10 -8.53 14.60
N ARG A 164 -12.52 -8.54 13.39
CA ARG A 164 -12.67 -9.63 12.41
C ARG A 164 -11.92 -10.89 12.83
N ALA A 165 -10.69 -10.75 13.33
CA ALA A 165 -9.90 -11.87 13.85
C ALA A 165 -10.49 -12.47 15.13
N GLY A 166 -11.29 -11.68 15.86
CA GLY A 166 -11.95 -12.10 17.09
C GLY A 166 -11.07 -11.90 18.33
N PRO A 167 -11.67 -11.99 19.53
CA PRO A 167 -11.06 -11.53 20.79
C PRO A 167 -10.04 -12.51 21.40
N ALA A 168 -9.62 -13.55 20.68
CA ALA A 168 -8.69 -14.53 21.23
C ALA A 168 -7.31 -13.89 21.47
N ASN A 169 -6.60 -14.36 22.50
CA ASN A 169 -5.19 -14.04 22.69
C ASN A 169 -4.38 -14.81 21.64
N TRP A 170 -4.24 -14.23 20.45
CA TRP A 170 -3.53 -14.85 19.33
C TRP A 170 -2.01 -14.76 19.54
N PRO A 171 -1.30 -15.88 19.77
CA PRO A 171 0.15 -15.85 19.60
C PRO A 171 0.48 -15.55 18.13
N VAL A 172 1.59 -14.85 17.86
CA VAL A 172 1.96 -14.40 16.50
C VAL A 172 1.88 -15.50 15.44
N PRO A 173 2.34 -16.75 15.67
CA PRO A 173 2.20 -17.82 14.68
C PRO A 173 0.75 -18.23 14.39
N ALA A 174 -0.17 -18.10 15.35
CA ALA A 174 -1.58 -18.36 15.14
C ALA A 174 -2.24 -17.23 14.34
N LEU A 175 -1.88 -15.97 14.62
CA LEU A 175 -2.35 -14.83 13.83
C LEU A 175 -1.92 -14.93 12.37
N ARG A 176 -0.66 -15.31 12.10
CA ARG A 176 -0.17 -15.52 10.71
C ARG A 176 -0.98 -16.58 9.98
N ARG A 177 -1.29 -17.70 10.63
CA ARG A 177 -2.14 -18.74 10.06
C ARG A 177 -3.57 -18.26 9.82
N ALA A 178 -4.13 -17.48 10.74
CA ALA A 178 -5.46 -16.89 10.58
C ALA A 178 -5.53 -15.91 9.39
N VAL A 179 -4.53 -15.03 9.25
CA VAL A 179 -4.43 -14.11 8.10
C VAL A 179 -4.31 -14.91 6.79
N ALA A 180 -3.49 -15.95 6.74
CA ALA A 180 -3.35 -16.79 5.56
C ALA A 180 -4.63 -17.57 5.20
N ALA A 181 -5.50 -17.85 6.19
CA ALA A 181 -6.73 -18.59 6.00
C ALA A 181 -7.96 -17.70 5.71
N ASP A 182 -7.97 -16.44 6.14
CA ASP A 182 -9.06 -15.48 5.87
C ASP A 182 -8.60 -14.40 4.87
N PRO A 183 -9.05 -14.47 3.59
CA PRO A 183 -8.68 -13.50 2.57
C PRO A 183 -9.14 -12.06 2.89
N VAL A 184 -10.14 -11.88 3.77
CA VAL A 184 -10.53 -10.55 4.24
C VAL A 184 -9.46 -9.97 5.16
N LEU A 185 -8.96 -10.76 6.11
CA LEU A 185 -7.90 -10.32 7.02
C LEU A 185 -6.60 -10.02 6.27
N ASP A 186 -6.25 -10.84 5.27
CA ASP A 186 -5.10 -10.60 4.40
C ASP A 186 -5.20 -9.25 3.68
N ARG A 187 -6.36 -8.93 3.08
CA ARG A 187 -6.58 -7.64 2.41
C ARG A 187 -6.60 -6.45 3.37
N LEU A 188 -7.14 -6.62 4.58
CA LEU A 188 -7.09 -5.58 5.61
C LEU A 188 -5.64 -5.30 6.05
N ALA A 189 -4.84 -6.35 6.24
CA ALA A 189 -3.42 -6.22 6.55
C ALA A 189 -2.63 -5.57 5.41
N HIS A 190 -2.97 -5.89 4.15
CA HIS A 190 -2.36 -5.26 2.99
C HIS A 190 -2.69 -3.77 2.90
N ALA A 191 -3.96 -3.39 3.12
CA ALA A 191 -4.37 -1.99 3.16
C ALA A 191 -3.68 -1.22 4.29
N ASP A 192 -3.51 -1.83 5.47
CA ASP A 192 -2.81 -1.22 6.61
C ASP A 192 -1.33 -1.00 6.30
N LEU A 193 -0.68 -1.96 5.65
CA LEU A 193 0.71 -1.81 5.19
C LEU A 193 0.86 -0.65 4.20
N LEU A 194 -0.05 -0.53 3.22
CA LEU A 194 -0.03 0.57 2.26
C LEU A 194 -0.25 1.92 2.93
N LEU A 195 -1.16 1.99 3.90
CA LEU A 195 -1.42 3.20 4.67
C LEU A 195 -0.21 3.60 5.53
N CYS A 196 0.43 2.65 6.22
CA CYS A 196 1.66 2.93 6.97
C CYS A 196 2.77 3.44 6.05
N GLN A 197 3.00 2.79 4.91
CA GLN A 197 4.01 3.24 3.95
C GLN A 197 3.69 4.63 3.37
N ALA A 198 2.41 4.99 3.22
CA ALA A 198 2.03 6.33 2.79
C ALA A 198 2.38 7.37 3.86
N ILE A 199 2.06 7.08 5.14
CA ILE A 199 2.44 7.93 6.28
C ILE A 199 3.96 8.09 6.36
N ASP A 200 4.73 6.99 6.28
CA ASP A 200 6.19 7.03 6.29
C ASP A 200 6.77 7.90 5.14
N CYS A 201 6.12 7.92 3.97
CA CYS A 201 6.54 8.80 2.86
C CYS A 201 6.26 10.27 3.17
N LEU A 202 5.14 10.58 3.83
CA LEU A 202 4.81 11.95 4.23
C LEU A 202 5.75 12.42 5.34
N ASP A 203 6.06 11.58 6.33
CA ASP A 203 7.04 11.89 7.39
C ASP A 203 8.41 12.22 6.78
N ARG A 204 8.90 11.38 5.86
CA ARG A 204 10.18 11.65 5.17
C ARG A 204 10.19 12.94 4.36
N TYR A 205 9.07 13.28 3.73
CA TYR A 205 8.93 14.55 3.03
C TYR A 205 9.06 15.73 4.00
N LEU A 206 8.40 15.65 5.16
CA LEU A 206 8.47 16.68 6.19
C LEU A 206 9.89 16.79 6.76
N ASP A 207 10.56 15.67 7.01
CA ASP A 207 11.97 15.64 7.47
C ASP A 207 12.91 16.28 6.44
N ASP A 208 12.65 16.09 5.13
CA ASP A 208 13.46 16.69 4.07
C ASP A 208 13.19 18.20 3.96
N LEU A 209 11.94 18.64 4.13
CA LEU A 209 11.60 20.07 4.21
C LEU A 209 12.27 20.77 5.41
N GLU A 210 12.33 20.11 6.56
CA GLU A 210 12.96 20.68 7.77
C GLU A 210 14.46 20.93 7.56
N LYS A 211 15.16 20.06 6.81
CA LYS A 211 16.59 20.22 6.52
C LYS A 211 16.89 21.38 5.58
N ASP A 212 15.98 21.66 4.66
CA ASP A 212 16.11 22.73 3.67
C ASP A 212 15.64 24.10 4.23
N TRP A 213 15.12 24.13 5.46
CA TRP A 213 14.71 25.36 6.13
C TRP A 213 15.92 26.14 6.67
N PRO A 214 16.10 27.42 6.28
CA PRO A 214 17.27 28.24 6.66
C PRO A 214 17.29 28.71 8.12
#